data_AF-A0AAW5Z120-F1
#
_entry.id   AF-A0AAW5Z120-F1
#
_cell.length_a   1.000
_cell.length_b   1.000
_cell.length_c   1.000
_cell.angle_alpha   90.00
_cell.angle_beta   90.00
_cell.angle_gamma   90.00
#
_symmetry.space_group_name_H-M   'P 1'
#
loop_
_entity.id
_entity.type
_entity.pdbx_description
1 polymer ?
#
loop_
_entity_poly.entity_id
_entity_poly.type
_entity_poly.pdbx_seq_one_letter_code
_entity_poly.pdbx_strand_id
1 'polypeptide(L)'
;MKYVDQKGNRLAQGSVSYPSGADVNGTYDTKRLNIPNYTFIGMSNSDITGGTSKPASGTLSKPGDNGTVIYVYAPAYSTSKVKTVTETVHYIGQDGKPVANDASGIPTSFVTITNPIDGSTATYYSKTESCQPTLNNNGVPVGDRTQGNSTDFAAIINPSAIGQHVVSTTDPGNYLTQTTVKSIDSNSDNLDFTVTYEPNQEAANVTYIDDTTGKTLSAKDLTGDYGSTDPYRTGDTIADYEKQGYQLVSDNYPTKGVVYNQDGTVQSFEVHLTHGTTQTSESQTVNETIHYVYKNGDKAADDYQATPLNFTRTVTTDKVTGDKNLSSIF
;
A
#
# COMPACT_ATOMS: atom_id res chain seq x y z
N MET A 1 56.49 36.75 -20.87
CA MET A 1 55.06 36.44 -20.60
C MET A 1 54.92 35.74 -19.24
N LYS A 2 53.73 35.71 -18.65
CA LYS A 2 53.44 35.09 -17.36
C LYS A 2 52.26 34.12 -17.45
N TYR A 3 52.30 33.09 -16.62
CA TYR A 3 51.17 32.19 -16.38
C TYR A 3 50.79 32.31 -14.90
N VAL A 4 49.55 32.67 -14.63
CA VAL A 4 49.07 32.96 -13.26
C VAL A 4 47.78 32.22 -12.95
N ASP A 5 47.48 32.05 -11.66
CA ASP A 5 46.15 31.63 -11.22
C ASP A 5 45.17 32.82 -11.18
N GLN A 6 43.91 32.57 -10.81
CA GLN A 6 42.88 33.59 -10.68
C GLN A 6 43.19 34.68 -9.63
N LYS A 7 44.11 34.42 -8.69
CA LYS A 7 44.55 35.39 -7.68
C LYS A 7 45.80 36.16 -8.12
N GLY A 8 46.32 35.89 -9.33
CA GLY A 8 47.54 36.50 -9.85
C GLY A 8 48.83 35.84 -9.36
N ASN A 9 48.76 34.73 -8.63
CA ASN A 9 49.95 33.99 -8.20
C ASN A 9 50.61 33.34 -9.42
N ARG A 10 51.94 33.45 -9.50
CA ARG A 10 52.70 32.93 -10.64
C ARG A 10 52.77 31.40 -10.59
N LEU A 11 52.22 30.74 -11.61
CA LEU A 11 52.29 29.29 -11.82
C LEU A 11 53.52 28.90 -12.65
N ALA A 12 53.85 29.70 -13.66
CA ALA A 12 55.01 29.49 -14.53
C ALA A 12 55.44 30.80 -15.20
N GLN A 13 56.62 30.76 -15.83
CA GLN A 13 57.12 31.80 -16.73
C GLN A 13 57.54 31.16 -18.05
N GLY A 14 57.40 31.87 -19.16
CA GLY A 14 57.86 31.36 -20.46
C GLY A 14 58.40 32.44 -21.38
N SER A 15 58.96 31.96 -22.49
CA SER A 15 59.67 32.74 -23.49
C SER A 15 58.75 33.28 -24.58
N VAL A 16 59.01 34.50 -25.03
CA VAL A 16 58.30 35.13 -26.15
C VAL A 16 59.06 34.83 -27.44
N SER A 17 58.36 34.44 -28.51
CA SER A 17 58.95 34.27 -29.84
C SER A 17 58.90 35.60 -30.59
N TYR A 18 59.96 35.94 -31.32
CA TYR A 18 60.06 37.16 -32.15
C TYR A 18 60.37 36.80 -33.61
N PRO A 19 59.36 36.37 -34.40
CA PRO A 19 59.58 35.82 -35.74
C PRO A 19 60.23 36.79 -36.73
N SER A 20 59.99 38.10 -36.59
CA SER A 20 60.59 39.14 -37.43
C SER A 20 61.64 40.00 -36.72
N GLY A 21 62.19 39.49 -35.60
CA GLY A 21 63.15 40.22 -34.77
C GLY A 21 62.49 41.00 -33.63
N ALA A 22 63.29 41.34 -32.61
CA ALA A 22 62.83 42.00 -31.38
C ALA A 22 62.88 43.53 -31.42
N ASP A 23 62.99 44.10 -32.63
CA ASP A 23 63.04 45.55 -32.86
C ASP A 23 61.65 46.18 -33.02
N VAL A 24 61.56 47.51 -33.00
CA VAL A 24 60.31 48.23 -33.28
C VAL A 24 59.78 47.83 -34.66
N ASN A 25 58.47 47.58 -34.77
CA ASN A 25 57.77 46.97 -35.91
C ASN A 25 57.99 45.45 -36.09
N GLY A 26 58.85 44.83 -35.28
CA GLY A 26 58.92 43.37 -35.15
C GLY A 26 57.65 42.79 -34.54
N THR A 27 57.35 41.52 -34.84
CA THR A 27 56.20 40.81 -34.30
C THR A 27 56.61 39.90 -33.15
N TYR A 28 55.68 39.67 -32.24
CA TYR A 28 55.83 38.70 -31.18
C TYR A 28 54.68 37.68 -31.21
N ASP A 29 54.98 36.46 -30.78
CA ASP A 29 54.02 35.38 -30.61
C ASP A 29 54.27 34.65 -29.29
N THR A 30 53.18 34.24 -28.64
CA THR A 30 53.22 33.52 -27.38
C THR A 30 52.22 32.37 -27.39
N LYS A 31 52.53 31.33 -26.62
CA LYS A 31 51.71 30.10 -26.56
C LYS A 31 51.27 29.85 -25.13
N ARG A 32 50.03 29.39 -24.99
CA ARG A 32 49.57 28.83 -23.71
C ARG A 32 50.40 27.61 -23.35
N LEU A 33 50.62 27.41 -22.05
CA LEU A 33 51.30 26.23 -21.51
C LEU A 33 50.26 25.20 -21.05
N ASN A 34 50.57 23.91 -21.18
CA ASN A 34 49.85 22.87 -20.46
C ASN A 34 50.43 22.78 -19.05
N ILE A 35 49.67 23.22 -18.04
CA ILE A 35 50.14 23.25 -16.65
C ILE A 35 49.42 22.11 -15.91
N PRO A 36 50.14 21.13 -15.32
CA PRO A 36 49.53 20.04 -14.58
C PRO A 36 48.57 20.59 -13.51
N ASN A 37 47.39 19.96 -13.36
CA ASN A 37 46.34 20.33 -12.40
C ASN A 37 45.63 21.67 -12.66
N TYR A 38 45.85 22.30 -13.82
CA TYR A 38 45.26 23.59 -14.17
C TYR A 38 44.66 23.59 -15.57
N THR A 39 43.53 24.27 -15.74
CA THR A 39 42.86 24.51 -17.02
C THR A 39 42.98 25.99 -17.39
N PHE A 40 43.33 26.27 -18.64
CA PHE A 40 43.38 27.64 -19.16
C PHE A 40 41.96 28.23 -19.25
N ILE A 41 41.73 29.37 -18.61
CA ILE A 41 40.41 30.03 -18.57
C ILE A 41 40.35 31.35 -19.36
N GLY A 42 41.50 31.91 -19.76
CA GLY A 42 41.52 33.14 -20.54
C GLY A 42 42.78 33.98 -20.33
N MET A 43 42.88 35.08 -21.07
CA MET A 43 43.92 36.10 -20.85
C MET A 43 43.51 37.00 -19.68
N SER A 44 44.48 37.50 -18.93
CA SER A 44 44.23 38.43 -17.83
C SER A 44 43.49 39.68 -18.32
N ASN A 45 42.39 40.01 -17.62
CA ASN A 45 41.60 41.22 -17.79
C ASN A 45 41.15 41.73 -16.41
N SER A 46 40.42 42.86 -16.40
CA SER A 46 39.87 43.48 -15.20
C SER A 46 39.05 42.49 -14.37
N ASP A 47 38.28 41.64 -15.04
CA ASP A 47 37.27 40.78 -14.43
C ASP A 47 37.89 39.52 -13.79
N ILE A 48 39.02 39.05 -14.33
CA ILE A 48 39.67 37.82 -13.90
C ILE A 48 40.78 38.10 -12.88
N THR A 49 41.57 39.16 -13.09
CA THR A 49 42.79 39.43 -12.28
C THR A 49 42.94 40.89 -11.84
N GLY A 50 42.00 41.77 -12.19
CA GLY A 50 42.09 43.21 -11.89
C GLY A 50 43.07 44.00 -12.76
N GLY A 51 43.66 43.40 -13.82
CA GLY A 51 44.61 44.04 -14.73
C GLY A 51 44.50 43.50 -16.15
N THR A 52 45.12 44.17 -17.15
CA THR A 52 44.93 43.84 -18.57
C THR A 52 46.19 43.23 -19.19
N SER A 53 46.03 42.05 -19.80
CA SER A 53 47.07 41.40 -20.60
C SER A 53 47.24 42.06 -21.97
N LYS A 54 48.46 42.00 -22.52
CA LYS A 54 48.67 42.13 -23.97
C LYS A 54 48.09 40.92 -24.72
N PRO A 55 47.69 41.08 -26.01
CA PRO A 55 47.24 39.95 -26.83
C PRO A 55 48.35 38.92 -27.00
N ALA A 56 47.96 37.67 -27.27
CA ALA A 56 48.89 36.54 -27.41
C ALA A 56 49.93 36.73 -28.54
N SER A 57 49.60 37.52 -29.54
CA SER A 57 50.52 37.98 -30.57
C SER A 57 50.27 39.45 -30.91
N GLY A 58 51.26 40.10 -31.50
CA GLY A 58 51.16 41.52 -31.86
C GLY A 58 52.47 42.10 -32.39
N THR A 59 52.51 43.43 -32.52
CA THR A 59 53.67 44.17 -33.01
C THR A 59 54.30 45.00 -31.89
N LEU A 60 55.63 45.07 -31.86
CA LEU A 60 56.39 45.91 -30.95
C LEU A 60 56.29 47.38 -31.38
N SER A 61 55.76 48.21 -30.49
CA SER A 61 55.40 49.61 -30.77
C SER A 61 56.43 50.62 -30.28
N LYS A 62 57.31 50.21 -29.37
CA LYS A 62 58.33 51.08 -28.77
C LYS A 62 59.57 50.28 -28.34
N PRO A 63 60.74 50.94 -28.16
CA PRO A 63 61.89 50.31 -27.52
C PRO A 63 61.60 49.91 -26.07
N GLY A 64 62.21 48.82 -25.60
CA GLY A 64 62.09 48.35 -24.21
C GLY A 64 60.77 47.60 -23.91
N ASP A 65 60.20 47.81 -22.73
CA ASP A 65 59.03 47.06 -22.24
C ASP A 65 57.75 47.39 -23.01
N ASN A 66 57.26 46.43 -23.80
CA ASN A 66 56.02 46.54 -24.56
C ASN A 66 54.79 45.99 -23.81
N GLY A 67 54.92 45.73 -22.51
CA GLY A 67 53.88 45.16 -21.66
C GLY A 67 53.99 43.64 -21.54
N THR A 68 53.12 43.06 -20.71
CA THR A 68 53.16 41.63 -20.41
C THR A 68 51.96 40.91 -21.01
N VAL A 69 52.22 39.79 -21.68
CA VAL A 69 51.22 38.77 -21.99
C VAL A 69 51.04 37.87 -20.76
N ILE A 70 49.80 37.75 -20.28
CA ILE A 70 49.44 37.02 -19.05
C ILE A 70 48.30 36.05 -19.36
N TYR A 71 48.60 34.75 -19.28
CA TYR A 71 47.62 33.67 -19.37
C TYR A 71 47.13 33.29 -17.97
N VAL A 72 45.82 33.12 -17.79
CA VAL A 72 45.20 32.80 -16.50
C VAL A 72 44.63 31.38 -16.52
N TYR A 73 44.82 30.68 -15.40
CA TYR A 73 44.40 29.30 -15.21
C TYR A 73 43.57 29.15 -13.92
N ALA A 74 42.64 28.21 -13.93
CA ALA A 74 41.92 27.74 -12.76
C ALA A 74 42.32 26.28 -12.45
N PRO A 75 42.23 25.82 -11.20
CA PRO A 75 42.43 24.41 -10.89
C PRO A 75 41.51 23.52 -11.72
N ALA A 76 42.05 22.43 -12.25
CA ALA A 76 41.32 21.44 -13.04
C ALA A 76 40.62 20.43 -12.12
N TYR A 77 39.55 20.87 -11.44
CA TYR A 77 38.75 20.00 -10.56
C TYR A 77 38.23 18.77 -11.30
N SER A 78 38.25 17.63 -10.61
CA SER A 78 37.71 16.36 -11.12
C SER A 78 36.48 15.93 -10.33
N THR A 79 35.63 15.13 -10.97
CA THR A 79 34.43 14.57 -10.34
C THR A 79 34.55 13.06 -10.22
N SER A 80 33.97 12.50 -9.16
CA SER A 80 33.64 11.08 -9.12
C SER A 80 32.55 10.74 -10.14
N LYS A 81 32.35 9.45 -10.40
CA LYS A 81 31.11 9.02 -11.04
C LYS A 81 29.92 9.42 -10.15
N VAL A 82 28.85 9.95 -10.74
CA VAL A 82 27.59 10.17 -10.00
C VAL A 82 27.04 8.82 -9.57
N LYS A 83 26.72 8.69 -8.29
CA LYS A 83 26.02 7.54 -7.73
C LYS A 83 24.63 8.00 -7.29
N THR A 84 23.59 7.31 -7.74
CA THR A 84 22.22 7.54 -7.29
C THR A 84 21.83 6.44 -6.34
N VAL A 85 21.29 6.82 -5.18
CA VAL A 85 20.73 5.92 -4.18
C VAL A 85 19.21 6.03 -4.25
N THR A 86 18.53 4.90 -4.24
CA THR A 86 17.06 4.79 -4.24
C THR A 86 16.57 4.05 -3.00
N GLU A 87 15.32 4.28 -2.64
CA GLU A 87 14.56 3.50 -1.66
C GLU A 87 13.28 3.02 -2.31
N THR A 88 13.00 1.72 -2.22
CA THR A 88 11.76 1.09 -2.67
C THR A 88 11.14 0.31 -1.53
N VAL A 89 9.82 0.42 -1.38
CA VAL A 89 9.02 -0.36 -0.41
C VAL A 89 7.97 -1.15 -1.17
N HIS A 90 8.04 -2.47 -1.06
CA HIS A 90 7.11 -3.43 -1.64
C HIS A 90 5.99 -3.76 -0.65
N TYR A 91 4.74 -3.77 -1.10
CA TYR A 91 3.58 -4.12 -0.27
C TYR A 91 2.94 -5.40 -0.78
N ILE A 92 3.12 -6.50 -0.04
CA ILE A 92 2.69 -7.84 -0.46
C ILE A 92 1.81 -8.52 0.59
N GLY A 93 0.97 -9.47 0.17
CA GLY A 93 0.31 -10.40 1.06
C GLY A 93 1.22 -11.56 1.47
N GLN A 94 0.78 -12.38 2.43
CA GLN A 94 1.50 -13.62 2.81
C GLN A 94 1.72 -14.60 1.65
N ASP A 95 0.89 -14.52 0.60
CA ASP A 95 1.03 -15.31 -0.63
C ASP A 95 2.05 -14.74 -1.63
N GLY A 96 2.71 -13.63 -1.28
CA GLY A 96 3.70 -12.94 -2.10
C GLY A 96 3.12 -12.03 -3.20
N LYS A 97 1.79 -11.90 -3.31
CA LYS A 97 1.17 -11.04 -4.32
C LYS A 97 1.10 -9.59 -3.86
N PRO A 98 1.18 -8.62 -4.79
CA PRO A 98 1.05 -7.20 -4.44
C PRO A 98 -0.35 -6.90 -3.90
N VAL A 99 -0.40 -6.16 -2.78
CA VAL A 99 -1.65 -5.65 -2.18
C VAL A 99 -1.82 -4.15 -2.37
N ALA A 100 -0.72 -3.46 -2.67
CA ALA A 100 -0.69 -2.05 -3.05
C ALA A 100 0.48 -1.82 -4.03
N ASN A 101 0.51 -0.66 -4.68
CA ASN A 101 1.65 -0.26 -5.51
C ASN A 101 2.87 0.01 -4.64
N ASP A 102 4.05 -0.33 -5.13
CA ASP A 102 5.31 0.02 -4.50
C ASP A 102 5.41 1.53 -4.24
N ALA A 103 6.01 1.90 -3.11
CA ALA A 103 6.36 3.28 -2.79
C ALA A 103 7.86 3.49 -2.95
N SER A 104 8.27 4.72 -3.26
CA SER A 104 9.68 5.06 -3.39
C SER A 104 10.01 6.39 -2.74
N GLY A 105 11.19 6.46 -2.11
CA GLY A 105 11.80 7.72 -1.70
C GLY A 105 12.25 8.52 -2.94
N ILE A 106 12.47 9.83 -2.78
CA ILE A 106 12.96 10.69 -3.88
C ILE A 106 14.41 10.31 -4.20
N PRO A 107 14.72 9.73 -5.38
CA PRO A 107 16.08 9.31 -5.71
C PRO A 107 17.10 10.42 -5.49
N THR A 108 18.20 10.11 -4.81
CA THR A 108 19.21 11.11 -4.44
C THR A 108 20.55 10.76 -5.08
N SER A 109 21.10 11.70 -5.84
CA SER A 109 22.37 11.54 -6.55
C SER A 109 23.51 12.27 -5.84
N PHE A 110 24.63 11.57 -5.64
CA PHE A 110 25.84 12.07 -5.00
C PHE A 110 26.99 12.18 -5.99
N VAL A 111 27.83 13.21 -5.81
CA VAL A 111 29.09 13.38 -6.53
C VAL A 111 30.13 14.00 -5.61
N THR A 112 31.37 13.53 -5.71
CA THR A 112 32.50 14.09 -4.98
C THR A 112 33.40 14.85 -5.93
N ILE A 113 33.72 16.09 -5.58
CA ILE A 113 34.64 16.96 -6.30
C ILE A 113 35.99 16.90 -5.62
N THR A 114 37.07 16.73 -6.39
CA THR A 114 38.44 16.71 -5.89
C THR A 114 39.19 17.93 -6.39
N ASN A 115 39.79 18.68 -5.46
CA ASN A 115 40.73 19.74 -5.77
C ASN A 115 42.08 19.13 -6.16
N PRO A 116 42.58 19.38 -7.39
CA PRO A 116 43.80 18.73 -7.87
C PRO A 116 45.08 19.34 -7.27
N ILE A 117 44.97 20.44 -6.52
CA ILE A 117 46.13 21.15 -5.95
C ILE A 117 46.52 20.59 -4.58
N ASP A 118 45.52 20.33 -3.73
CA ASP A 118 45.73 19.88 -2.34
C ASP A 118 45.09 18.51 -2.04
N GLY A 119 44.32 17.95 -2.99
CA GLY A 119 43.63 16.68 -2.83
C GLY A 119 42.38 16.74 -1.94
N SER A 120 41.99 17.93 -1.47
CA SER A 120 40.76 18.10 -0.69
C SER A 120 39.53 17.73 -1.51
N THR A 121 38.51 17.21 -0.83
CA THR A 121 37.26 16.77 -1.46
C THR A 121 36.04 17.44 -0.85
N ALA A 122 35.00 17.60 -1.66
CA ALA A 122 33.68 18.04 -1.23
C ALA A 122 32.61 17.21 -1.92
N THR A 123 31.69 16.64 -1.14
CA THR A 123 30.55 15.90 -1.65
C THR A 123 29.34 16.81 -1.78
N TYR A 124 28.59 16.60 -2.85
CA TYR A 124 27.34 17.28 -3.14
C TYR A 124 26.27 16.24 -3.46
N TYR A 125 25.04 16.54 -3.06
CA TYR A 125 23.88 15.74 -3.41
C TYR A 125 22.79 16.56 -4.11
N SER A 126 21.93 15.89 -4.88
CA SER A 126 20.73 16.46 -5.49
C SER A 126 19.60 15.46 -5.49
N LYS A 127 18.38 15.97 -5.30
CA LYS A 127 17.11 15.22 -5.38
C LYS A 127 16.40 15.44 -6.73
N THR A 128 16.96 16.29 -7.58
CA THR A 128 16.36 16.74 -8.86
C THR A 128 17.30 16.51 -10.05
N GLU A 129 18.61 16.44 -9.82
CA GLU A 129 19.63 16.23 -10.84
C GLU A 129 20.40 14.93 -10.66
N SER A 130 20.47 14.11 -11.72
CA SER A 130 21.20 12.83 -11.71
C SER A 130 22.37 12.75 -12.69
N CYS A 131 22.57 13.78 -13.52
CA CYS A 131 23.68 13.83 -14.47
C CYS A 131 24.99 14.29 -13.82
N GLN A 132 26.11 14.13 -14.53
CA GLN A 132 27.39 14.72 -14.13
C GLN A 132 27.29 16.25 -14.13
N PRO A 133 27.71 16.95 -13.06
CA PRO A 133 27.66 18.40 -13.03
C PRO A 133 28.76 19.01 -13.89
N THR A 134 28.49 20.20 -14.43
CA THR A 134 29.55 21.12 -14.82
C THR A 134 30.03 21.88 -13.60
N LEU A 135 31.33 22.18 -13.55
CA LEU A 135 31.94 22.90 -12.43
C LEU A 135 32.28 24.32 -12.85
N ASN A 136 32.11 25.27 -11.95
CA ASN A 136 32.71 26.59 -12.11
C ASN A 136 34.22 26.55 -11.79
N ASN A 137 34.92 27.66 -12.00
CA ASN A 137 36.37 27.76 -11.79
C ASN A 137 36.82 27.50 -10.33
N ASN A 138 35.90 27.49 -9.37
CA ASN A 138 36.16 27.22 -7.95
C ASN A 138 35.79 25.79 -7.54
N GLY A 139 35.45 24.91 -8.50
CA GLY A 139 35.08 23.52 -8.22
C GLY A 139 33.69 23.36 -7.63
N VAL A 140 32.85 24.40 -7.66
CA VAL A 140 31.46 24.31 -7.20
C VAL A 140 30.59 23.86 -8.38
N PRO A 141 29.77 22.81 -8.22
CA PRO A 141 28.79 22.40 -9.22
C PRO A 141 27.83 23.53 -9.60
N VAL A 142 27.52 23.64 -10.88
CA VAL A 142 26.46 24.52 -11.39
C VAL A 142 25.15 23.74 -11.39
N GLY A 143 24.09 24.32 -10.83
CA GLY A 143 22.76 23.70 -10.75
C GLY A 143 22.22 23.58 -9.33
N ASP A 144 21.16 22.79 -9.17
CA ASP A 144 20.50 22.52 -7.89
C ASP A 144 21.20 21.39 -7.14
N ARG A 145 22.29 21.75 -6.45
CA ARG A 145 23.13 20.83 -5.67
C ARG A 145 23.46 21.41 -4.32
N THR A 146 23.27 20.59 -3.30
CA THR A 146 23.59 20.94 -1.92
C THR A 146 24.92 20.31 -1.53
N GLN A 147 25.83 21.10 -0.97
CA GLN A 147 27.07 20.58 -0.40
C GLN A 147 26.76 19.84 0.91
N GLY A 148 27.14 18.57 0.98
CA GLY A 148 26.87 17.72 2.13
C GLY A 148 27.29 16.27 1.87
N ASN A 149 27.72 15.59 2.94
CA ASN A 149 28.17 14.21 2.85
C ASN A 149 27.02 13.20 2.93
N SER A 150 25.89 13.59 3.52
CA SER A 150 24.71 12.76 3.68
C SER A 150 23.41 13.57 3.60
N THR A 151 22.31 12.86 3.37
CA THR A 151 20.95 13.37 3.51
C THR A 151 20.02 12.23 3.89
N ASP A 152 18.74 12.53 4.10
CA ASP A 152 17.75 11.56 4.53
C ASP A 152 16.68 11.31 3.45
N PHE A 153 16.28 10.05 3.32
CA PHE A 153 14.94 9.69 2.89
C PHE A 153 13.96 9.87 4.05
N ALA A 154 12.80 10.44 3.74
CA ALA A 154 11.71 10.55 4.71
C ALA A 154 11.08 9.18 4.96
N ALA A 155 10.46 9.00 6.12
CA ALA A 155 9.63 7.83 6.40
C ALA A 155 8.50 7.69 5.37
N ILE A 156 8.25 6.47 4.94
CA ILE A 156 7.17 6.12 4.00
C ILE A 156 6.07 5.43 4.79
N ILE A 157 4.87 6.04 4.80
CA ILE A 157 3.70 5.49 5.48
C ILE A 157 3.15 4.31 4.68
N ASN A 158 2.82 3.21 5.38
CA ASN A 158 2.22 2.03 4.77
C ASN A 158 0.78 2.37 4.32
N PRO A 159 0.37 1.98 3.09
CA PRO A 159 -0.99 2.22 2.62
C PRO A 159 -2.01 1.42 3.43
N SER A 160 -3.23 1.96 3.54
CA SER A 160 -4.35 1.18 4.06
C SER A 160 -4.81 0.18 2.99
N ALA A 161 -4.91 -1.11 3.36
CA ALA A 161 -5.49 -2.16 2.52
C ALA A 161 -6.79 -2.64 3.17
N ILE A 162 -7.91 -2.58 2.45
CA ILE A 162 -9.23 -2.97 2.97
C ILE A 162 -9.21 -4.45 3.36
N GLY A 163 -9.69 -4.77 4.56
CA GLY A 163 -9.77 -6.16 5.04
C GLY A 163 -8.42 -6.81 5.29
N GLN A 164 -7.35 -6.03 5.41
CA GLN A 164 -6.01 -6.53 5.70
C GLN A 164 -5.29 -5.63 6.70
N HIS A 165 -4.30 -6.19 7.39
CA HIS A 165 -3.42 -5.45 8.30
C HIS A 165 -1.96 -5.84 8.08
N VAL A 166 -1.05 -4.92 8.39
CA VAL A 166 0.39 -5.17 8.31
C VAL A 166 0.82 -6.08 9.45
N VAL A 167 1.55 -7.15 9.13
CA VAL A 167 2.05 -8.13 10.11
C VAL A 167 3.57 -8.14 10.24
N SER A 168 4.30 -7.71 9.21
CA SER A 168 5.76 -7.62 9.28
C SER A 168 6.33 -6.63 8.28
N THR A 169 7.58 -6.23 8.53
CA THR A 169 8.38 -5.44 7.60
C THR A 169 9.85 -5.86 7.66
N THR A 170 10.57 -5.72 6.56
CA THR A 170 12.04 -5.85 6.52
C THR A 170 12.75 -4.54 6.86
N ASP A 171 12.02 -3.43 7.05
CA ASP A 171 12.59 -2.19 7.59
C ASP A 171 13.21 -2.46 8.97
N PRO A 172 14.49 -2.12 9.20
CA PRO A 172 15.14 -2.35 10.50
C PRO A 172 14.44 -1.70 11.70
N GLY A 173 13.65 -0.65 11.50
CA GLY A 173 12.87 0.00 12.55
C GLY A 173 11.66 -0.82 13.01
N ASN A 174 11.22 -1.79 12.21
CA ASN A 174 10.14 -2.73 12.52
C ASN A 174 8.81 -2.06 12.98
N TYR A 175 8.50 -0.88 12.46
CA TYR A 175 7.21 -0.22 12.68
C TYR A 175 6.20 -0.69 11.63
N LEU A 176 5.07 -1.25 12.08
CA LEU A 176 4.04 -1.78 11.17
C LEU A 176 3.24 -0.70 10.43
N THR A 177 3.43 0.58 10.79
CA THR A 177 2.70 1.71 10.19
C THR A 177 3.52 2.46 9.13
N GLN A 178 4.85 2.35 9.12
CA GLN A 178 5.73 3.12 8.23
C GLN A 178 7.18 2.62 8.26
N THR A 179 7.98 2.95 7.25
CA THR A 179 9.45 2.87 7.35
C THR A 179 10.01 3.95 8.27
N THR A 180 11.26 3.76 8.70
CA THR A 180 12.01 4.79 9.45
C THR A 180 12.74 5.74 8.51
N VAL A 181 13.06 6.95 8.99
CA VAL A 181 13.96 7.87 8.28
C VAL A 181 15.30 7.18 8.00
N LYS A 182 15.78 7.26 6.75
CA LYS A 182 17.03 6.62 6.31
C LYS A 182 18.08 7.65 5.91
N SER A 183 19.14 7.72 6.71
CA SER A 183 20.33 8.48 6.33
C SER A 183 21.10 7.73 5.24
N ILE A 184 21.42 8.45 4.16
CA ILE A 184 22.15 7.94 2.99
C ILE A 184 23.30 8.87 2.62
N ASP A 185 24.33 8.28 2.01
CA ASP A 185 25.54 8.95 1.53
C ASP A 185 26.00 8.37 0.18
N SER A 186 27.14 8.83 -0.32
CA SER A 186 27.73 8.33 -1.57
C SER A 186 28.18 6.86 -1.53
N ASN A 187 28.23 6.22 -0.36
CA ASN A 187 28.65 4.84 -0.19
C ASN A 187 27.47 3.89 0.01
N SER A 188 26.30 4.43 0.38
CA SER A 188 25.07 3.68 0.62
C SER A 188 24.63 2.88 -0.61
N ASP A 189 24.21 1.64 -0.39
CA ASP A 189 23.53 0.85 -1.42
C ASP A 189 22.07 1.30 -1.56
N ASN A 190 21.40 0.84 -2.62
CA ASN A 190 19.96 1.04 -2.74
C ASN A 190 19.24 0.32 -1.60
N LEU A 191 18.22 0.95 -1.06
CA LEU A 191 17.39 0.41 0.00
C LEU A 191 16.16 -0.25 -0.61
N ASP A 192 15.87 -1.46 -0.14
CA ASP A 192 14.78 -2.30 -0.63
C ASP A 192 14.11 -2.93 0.58
N PHE A 193 12.84 -2.56 0.79
CA PHE A 193 12.05 -3.02 1.93
C PHE A 193 10.78 -3.73 1.46
N THR A 194 10.32 -4.67 2.25
CA THR A 194 9.07 -5.39 2.03
C THR A 194 8.21 -5.24 3.28
N VAL A 195 6.93 -4.96 3.08
CA VAL A 195 5.89 -4.91 4.10
C VAL A 195 4.87 -5.98 3.76
N THR A 196 4.62 -6.88 4.70
CA THR A 196 3.72 -8.02 4.51
C THR A 196 2.39 -7.77 5.22
N TYR A 197 1.30 -8.03 4.50
CA TYR A 197 -0.07 -7.94 4.97
C TYR A 197 -0.70 -9.32 5.15
N GLU A 198 -1.63 -9.40 6.10
CA GLU A 198 -2.48 -10.56 6.35
C GLU A 198 -3.96 -10.15 6.31
N PRO A 199 -4.86 -10.99 5.76
CA PRO A 199 -6.30 -10.76 5.86
C PRO A 199 -6.77 -10.62 7.30
N ASN A 200 -7.74 -9.72 7.52
CA ASN A 200 -8.43 -9.61 8.80
C ASN A 200 -9.31 -10.84 9.01
N GLN A 201 -9.50 -11.23 10.27
CA GLN A 201 -10.54 -12.20 10.64
C GLN A 201 -11.89 -11.49 10.66
N GLU A 202 -12.82 -11.99 9.85
CA GLU A 202 -14.20 -11.53 9.80
C GLU A 202 -15.14 -12.55 10.44
N ALA A 203 -16.36 -12.12 10.75
CA ALA A 203 -17.36 -12.96 11.40
C ALA A 203 -18.72 -12.88 10.71
N ALA A 204 -19.46 -13.98 10.82
CA ALA A 204 -20.87 -14.04 10.46
C ALA A 204 -21.64 -14.88 11.48
N ASN A 205 -22.95 -14.68 11.54
CA ASN A 205 -23.85 -15.46 12.39
C ASN A 205 -25.06 -15.94 11.59
N VAL A 206 -25.48 -17.18 11.84
CA VAL A 206 -26.74 -17.74 11.32
C VAL A 206 -27.63 -18.10 12.50
N THR A 207 -28.81 -17.50 12.58
CA THR A 207 -29.79 -17.76 13.65
C THR A 207 -30.98 -18.54 13.11
N TYR A 208 -31.33 -19.64 13.79
CA TYR A 208 -32.51 -20.45 13.49
C TYR A 208 -33.65 -20.04 14.43
N ILE A 209 -34.78 -19.64 13.86
CA ILE A 209 -35.90 -19.04 14.59
C ILE A 209 -37.14 -19.91 14.39
N ASP A 210 -37.84 -20.20 15.49
CA ASP A 210 -39.19 -20.76 15.44
C ASP A 210 -40.22 -19.63 15.41
N ASP A 211 -40.91 -19.48 14.28
CA ASP A 211 -41.95 -18.48 14.07
C ASP A 211 -43.22 -18.76 14.87
N THR A 212 -43.41 -20.00 15.33
CA THR A 212 -44.58 -20.41 16.13
C THR A 212 -44.50 -19.81 17.53
N THR A 213 -43.32 -19.86 18.16
CA THR A 213 -43.09 -19.34 19.51
C THR A 213 -42.31 -18.03 19.56
N GLY A 214 -41.69 -17.61 18.44
CA GLY A 214 -40.80 -16.46 18.34
C GLY A 214 -39.43 -16.67 18.98
N LYS A 215 -39.05 -17.92 19.30
CA LYS A 215 -37.80 -18.23 20.00
C LYS A 215 -36.69 -18.60 19.03
N THR A 216 -35.46 -18.24 19.39
CA THR A 216 -34.26 -18.81 18.78
C THR A 216 -34.13 -20.28 19.15
N LEU A 217 -34.06 -21.14 18.14
CA LEU A 217 -33.82 -22.57 18.28
C LEU A 217 -32.32 -22.86 18.46
N SER A 218 -31.49 -22.23 17.63
CA SER A 218 -30.02 -22.30 17.71
C SER A 218 -29.38 -21.14 16.97
N ALA A 219 -28.09 -20.92 17.21
CA ALA A 219 -27.28 -19.97 16.48
C ALA A 219 -25.94 -20.60 16.10
N LYS A 220 -25.39 -20.19 14.97
CA LYS A 220 -24.10 -20.65 14.46
C LYS A 220 -23.21 -19.44 14.18
N ASP A 221 -22.16 -19.30 14.98
CA ASP A 221 -21.09 -18.35 14.72
C ASP A 221 -20.10 -18.93 13.70
N LEU A 222 -19.69 -18.09 12.76
CA LEU A 222 -18.79 -18.38 11.66
C LEU A 222 -17.68 -17.33 11.65
N THR A 223 -16.47 -17.74 11.30
CA THR A 223 -15.31 -16.85 11.19
C THR A 223 -14.46 -17.26 10.00
N GLY A 224 -13.84 -16.29 9.34
CA GLY A 224 -12.88 -16.58 8.29
C GLY A 224 -12.13 -15.35 7.81
N ASP A 225 -11.10 -15.59 7.01
CA ASP A 225 -10.26 -14.54 6.43
C ASP A 225 -11.10 -13.64 5.51
N TYR A 226 -10.83 -12.32 5.55
CA TYR A 226 -11.44 -11.38 4.61
C TYR A 226 -11.23 -11.83 3.16
N GLY A 227 -12.31 -11.80 2.38
CA GLY A 227 -12.38 -12.25 0.99
C GLY A 227 -12.61 -13.75 0.81
N SER A 228 -12.52 -14.56 1.87
CA SER A 228 -12.80 -16.00 1.81
C SER A 228 -14.31 -16.30 1.80
N THR A 229 -14.68 -17.52 1.41
CA THR A 229 -16.06 -18.01 1.42
C THR A 229 -16.21 -19.12 2.45
N ASP A 230 -17.21 -19.01 3.32
CA ASP A 230 -17.44 -20.00 4.37
C ASP A 230 -18.00 -21.33 3.81
N PRO A 231 -17.50 -22.49 4.26
CA PRO A 231 -18.00 -23.79 3.83
C PRO A 231 -19.38 -24.15 4.41
N TYR A 232 -19.84 -23.46 5.46
CA TYR A 232 -21.10 -23.76 6.15
C TYR A 232 -22.32 -23.63 5.24
N ARG A 233 -23.29 -24.53 5.40
CA ARG A 233 -24.58 -24.53 4.72
C ARG A 233 -25.68 -24.85 5.73
N THR A 234 -26.84 -24.24 5.52
CA THR A 234 -28.02 -24.38 6.40
C THR A 234 -28.76 -25.71 6.25
N GLY A 235 -28.59 -26.39 5.11
CA GLY A 235 -29.40 -27.55 4.71
C GLY A 235 -29.43 -28.69 5.71
N ASP A 236 -28.28 -29.08 6.29
CA ASP A 236 -28.24 -30.18 7.26
C ASP A 236 -29.01 -29.84 8.54
N THR A 237 -28.82 -28.62 9.06
CA THR A 237 -29.53 -28.14 10.24
C THR A 237 -31.04 -27.97 9.98
N ILE A 238 -31.43 -27.49 8.79
CA ILE A 238 -32.84 -27.43 8.39
C ILE A 238 -33.45 -28.84 8.36
N ALA A 239 -32.77 -29.81 7.72
CA ALA A 239 -33.25 -31.18 7.65
C ALA A 239 -33.39 -31.84 9.03
N ASP A 240 -32.52 -31.49 9.98
CA ASP A 240 -32.62 -31.98 11.36
C ASP A 240 -33.80 -31.36 12.12
N TYR A 241 -34.17 -30.10 11.87
CA TYR A 241 -35.40 -29.52 12.40
C TYR A 241 -36.66 -30.10 11.73
N GLU A 242 -36.63 -30.38 10.43
CA GLU A 242 -37.75 -31.03 9.73
C GLU A 242 -38.06 -32.42 10.31
N LYS A 243 -37.04 -33.20 10.68
CA LYS A 243 -37.21 -34.48 11.39
C LYS A 243 -37.85 -34.32 12.77
N GLN A 244 -37.67 -33.17 13.41
CA GLN A 244 -38.26 -32.82 14.71
C GLN A 244 -39.69 -32.26 14.58
N GLY A 245 -40.24 -32.18 13.36
CA GLY A 245 -41.61 -31.74 13.12
C GLY A 245 -41.75 -30.30 12.64
N TYR A 246 -40.65 -29.57 12.46
CA TYR A 246 -40.67 -28.22 11.87
C TYR A 246 -40.85 -28.25 10.35
N GLN A 247 -41.14 -27.09 9.76
CA GLN A 247 -41.17 -26.83 8.32
C GLN A 247 -40.43 -25.53 8.03
N LEU A 248 -39.62 -25.51 6.97
CA LEU A 248 -38.92 -24.30 6.54
C LEU A 248 -39.91 -23.23 6.06
N VAL A 249 -39.76 -22.01 6.58
CA VAL A 249 -40.50 -20.81 6.15
C VAL A 249 -39.64 -19.97 5.21
N SER A 250 -38.43 -19.60 5.64
CA SER A 250 -37.47 -18.85 4.82
C SER A 250 -36.04 -19.08 5.25
N ASP A 251 -35.11 -18.97 4.30
CA ASP A 251 -33.66 -19.02 4.52
C ASP A 251 -33.01 -17.90 3.71
N ASN A 252 -32.40 -16.92 4.40
CA ASN A 252 -31.67 -15.84 3.73
C ASN A 252 -30.15 -16.08 3.67
N TYR A 253 -29.67 -17.23 4.13
CA TYR A 253 -28.25 -17.58 4.06
C TYR A 253 -27.83 -17.88 2.61
N PRO A 254 -26.67 -17.39 2.14
CA PRO A 254 -26.25 -17.60 0.77
C PRO A 254 -26.03 -19.08 0.44
N THR A 255 -26.62 -19.57 -0.65
CA THR A 255 -26.53 -20.98 -1.07
C THR A 255 -25.10 -21.46 -1.36
N LYS A 256 -24.20 -20.53 -1.69
CA LYS A 256 -22.76 -20.77 -1.89
C LYS A 256 -21.90 -20.45 -0.67
N GLY A 257 -22.50 -20.15 0.48
CA GLY A 257 -21.81 -19.70 1.69
C GLY A 257 -21.62 -18.19 1.70
N VAL A 258 -21.51 -17.63 2.90
CA VAL A 258 -21.18 -16.22 3.08
C VAL A 258 -19.77 -15.94 2.56
N VAL A 259 -19.60 -14.81 1.89
CA VAL A 259 -18.28 -14.26 1.57
C VAL A 259 -17.94 -13.20 2.61
N TYR A 260 -16.76 -13.30 3.22
CA TYR A 260 -16.28 -12.37 4.24
C TYR A 260 -15.77 -11.07 3.62
N ASN A 261 -16.64 -10.25 3.05
CA ASN A 261 -16.26 -9.06 2.27
C ASN A 261 -16.65 -7.73 2.93
N GLN A 262 -16.97 -7.73 4.23
CA GLN A 262 -17.36 -6.53 4.98
C GLN A 262 -16.42 -6.36 6.18
N ASP A 263 -15.36 -5.58 6.00
CA ASP A 263 -14.27 -5.41 6.97
C ASP A 263 -14.80 -4.90 8.32
N GLY A 264 -14.57 -5.68 9.39
CA GLY A 264 -14.98 -5.36 10.74
C GLY A 264 -16.50 -5.43 11.00
N THR A 265 -17.28 -6.02 10.08
CA THR A 265 -18.73 -6.14 10.20
C THR A 265 -19.15 -7.59 10.40
N VAL A 266 -19.91 -7.87 11.47
CA VAL A 266 -20.52 -9.19 11.66
C VAL A 266 -21.75 -9.31 10.77
N GLN A 267 -21.66 -10.12 9.71
CA GLN A 267 -22.80 -10.41 8.84
C GLN A 267 -23.81 -11.31 9.56
N SER A 268 -25.11 -11.06 9.40
CA SER A 268 -26.16 -11.83 10.09
C SER A 268 -27.18 -12.40 9.11
N PHE A 269 -27.51 -13.67 9.31
CA PHE A 269 -28.46 -14.43 8.52
C PHE A 269 -29.47 -15.12 9.44
N GLU A 270 -30.69 -15.30 8.95
CA GLU A 270 -31.80 -15.88 9.67
C GLU A 270 -32.44 -16.99 8.83
N VAL A 271 -32.73 -18.11 9.51
CA VAL A 271 -33.50 -19.22 8.98
C VAL A 271 -34.75 -19.34 9.84
N HIS A 272 -35.90 -19.15 9.22
CA HIS A 272 -37.20 -19.20 9.87
C HIS A 272 -37.85 -20.56 9.63
N LEU A 273 -38.31 -21.17 10.71
CA LEU A 273 -38.98 -22.47 10.76
C LEU A 273 -40.31 -22.31 11.50
N THR A 274 -41.31 -23.10 11.15
CA THR A 274 -42.59 -23.15 11.88
C THR A 274 -42.96 -24.59 12.23
N HIS A 275 -43.82 -24.78 13.21
CA HIS A 275 -44.30 -26.10 13.56
C HIS A 275 -45.16 -26.68 12.43
N GLY A 276 -44.82 -27.89 11.99
CA GLY A 276 -45.68 -28.65 11.11
C GLY A 276 -46.90 -29.20 11.85
N THR A 277 -48.01 -29.38 11.15
CA THR A 277 -49.24 -29.94 11.74
C THR A 277 -49.67 -31.24 11.03
N THR A 278 -50.36 -32.12 11.75
CA THR A 278 -51.18 -33.20 11.17
C THR A 278 -52.64 -33.00 11.55
N GLN A 279 -53.55 -33.55 10.75
CA GLN A 279 -54.98 -33.55 11.05
C GLN A 279 -55.51 -34.98 11.06
N THR A 280 -56.31 -35.31 12.07
CA THR A 280 -57.08 -36.55 12.15
C THR A 280 -58.55 -36.22 12.43
N SER A 281 -59.45 -37.16 12.11
CA SER A 281 -60.89 -37.01 12.41
C SER A 281 -61.29 -38.01 13.49
N GLU A 282 -62.02 -37.52 14.49
CA GLU A 282 -62.68 -38.34 15.50
C GLU A 282 -64.19 -38.35 15.23
N SER A 283 -64.85 -39.47 15.52
CA SER A 283 -66.30 -39.60 15.36
C SER A 283 -66.92 -40.25 16.58
N GLN A 284 -68.08 -39.74 17.00
CA GLN A 284 -68.86 -40.30 18.09
C GLN A 284 -70.31 -40.46 17.66
N THR A 285 -70.85 -41.65 17.83
CA THR A 285 -72.26 -41.94 17.58
C THR A 285 -73.03 -41.91 18.90
N VAL A 286 -74.09 -41.12 18.95
CA VAL A 286 -75.02 -41.04 20.08
C VAL A 286 -76.32 -41.74 19.69
N ASN A 287 -76.74 -42.71 20.50
CA ASN A 287 -77.96 -43.48 20.31
C ASN A 287 -79.00 -43.04 21.35
N GLU A 288 -80.27 -42.99 20.95
CA GLU A 288 -81.40 -42.78 21.85
C GLU A 288 -82.34 -43.99 21.77
N THR A 289 -82.59 -44.61 22.91
CA THR A 289 -83.53 -45.73 23.08
C THR A 289 -84.62 -45.31 24.05
N ILE A 290 -85.88 -45.45 23.66
CA ILE A 290 -87.03 -45.25 24.55
C ILE A 290 -87.59 -46.63 24.92
N HIS A 291 -87.52 -46.97 26.20
CA HIS A 291 -88.12 -48.18 26.77
C HIS A 291 -89.55 -47.90 27.25
N TYR A 292 -90.51 -48.69 26.77
CA TYR A 292 -91.89 -48.61 27.23
C TYR A 292 -92.14 -49.70 28.27
N VAL A 293 -92.35 -49.32 29.52
CA VAL A 293 -92.59 -50.25 30.64
C VAL A 293 -93.85 -49.89 31.42
N TYR A 294 -94.52 -50.90 31.97
CA TYR A 294 -95.61 -50.72 32.92
C TYR A 294 -95.06 -50.41 34.31
N LYS A 295 -95.93 -49.97 35.24
CA LYS A 295 -95.55 -49.61 36.62
C LYS A 295 -94.84 -50.76 37.38
N ASN A 296 -95.12 -52.01 37.01
CA ASN A 296 -94.50 -53.20 37.60
C ASN A 296 -93.13 -53.56 36.98
N GLY A 297 -92.67 -52.81 35.97
CA GLY A 297 -91.39 -53.03 35.29
C GLY A 297 -91.47 -53.94 34.07
N ASP A 298 -92.61 -54.54 33.77
CA ASP A 298 -92.77 -55.39 32.59
C ASP A 298 -92.80 -54.57 31.30
N LYS A 299 -92.30 -55.16 30.22
CA LYS A 299 -92.29 -54.56 28.89
C LYS A 299 -93.71 -54.24 28.42
N ALA A 300 -93.97 -52.97 28.12
CA ALA A 300 -95.27 -52.49 27.64
C ALA A 300 -95.36 -52.43 26.12
N ALA A 301 -94.26 -52.10 25.44
CA ALA A 301 -94.14 -52.12 23.98
C ALA A 301 -92.68 -52.36 23.57
N ASP A 302 -92.46 -52.59 22.28
CA ASP A 302 -91.10 -52.64 21.71
C ASP A 302 -90.39 -51.29 21.83
N ASP A 303 -89.09 -51.33 22.11
CA ASP A 303 -88.29 -50.13 22.28
C ASP A 303 -88.26 -49.31 20.99
N TYR A 304 -88.36 -47.99 21.11
CA TYR A 304 -88.08 -47.10 19.99
C TYR A 304 -86.59 -46.79 19.94
N GLN A 305 -85.97 -47.06 18.81
CA GLN A 305 -84.58 -46.73 18.51
C GLN A 305 -84.57 -45.52 17.57
N ALA A 306 -84.09 -44.37 18.03
CA ALA A 306 -83.95 -43.20 17.18
C ALA A 306 -82.83 -43.40 16.16
N THR A 307 -82.86 -42.64 15.05
CA THR A 307 -81.72 -42.59 14.12
C THR A 307 -80.48 -42.08 14.85
N PRO A 308 -79.36 -42.82 14.87
CA PRO A 308 -78.17 -42.40 15.60
C PRO A 308 -77.63 -41.06 15.09
N LEU A 309 -77.29 -40.16 16.02
CA LEU A 309 -76.61 -38.91 15.70
C LEU A 309 -75.10 -39.15 15.65
N ASN A 310 -74.48 -38.82 14.52
CA ASN A 310 -73.05 -38.97 14.33
C ASN A 310 -72.39 -37.60 14.40
N PHE A 311 -71.54 -37.42 15.40
CA PHE A 311 -70.74 -36.22 15.57
C PHE A 311 -69.34 -36.46 15.04
N THR A 312 -68.80 -35.48 14.32
CA THR A 312 -67.41 -35.52 13.86
C THR A 312 -66.66 -34.26 14.26
N ARG A 313 -65.38 -34.40 14.60
CA ARG A 313 -64.48 -33.26 14.82
C ARG A 313 -63.11 -33.51 14.24
N THR A 314 -62.45 -32.45 13.81
CA THR A 314 -61.05 -32.48 13.36
C THR A 314 -60.14 -32.19 14.55
N VAL A 315 -59.10 -33.02 14.68
CA VAL A 315 -58.02 -32.87 15.66
C VAL A 315 -56.77 -32.46 14.91
N THR A 316 -56.31 -31.22 15.10
CA THR A 316 -55.01 -30.77 14.59
C THR A 316 -53.96 -31.03 15.64
N THR A 317 -52.92 -31.78 15.30
CA THR A 317 -51.79 -32.08 16.20
C THR A 317 -50.56 -31.33 15.72
N ASP A 318 -49.94 -30.58 16.64
CA ASP A 318 -48.63 -29.96 16.44
C ASP A 318 -47.55 -31.04 16.43
N LYS A 319 -46.72 -31.10 15.39
CA LYS A 319 -45.69 -32.14 15.23
C LYS A 319 -44.48 -31.95 16.14
N VAL A 320 -44.25 -30.74 16.65
CA VAL A 320 -43.12 -30.41 17.53
C VAL A 320 -43.51 -30.62 18.99
N THR A 321 -44.66 -30.09 19.42
CA THR A 321 -45.09 -30.18 20.83
C THR A 321 -45.96 -31.42 21.11
N GLY A 322 -46.62 -31.95 20.09
CA GLY A 322 -47.66 -32.97 20.25
C GLY A 322 -49.01 -32.43 20.72
N ASP A 323 -49.14 -31.10 20.88
CA ASP A 323 -50.36 -30.47 21.37
C ASP A 323 -51.51 -30.63 20.36
N LYS A 324 -52.72 -30.84 20.88
CA LYS A 324 -53.93 -31.05 20.09
C LYS A 324 -54.88 -29.88 20.18
N ASN A 325 -55.21 -29.28 19.04
CA ASN A 325 -56.29 -28.30 18.91
C ASN A 325 -57.50 -28.95 18.25
N LEU A 326 -58.67 -28.82 18.89
CA LEU A 326 -59.92 -29.46 18.49
C LEU A 326 -60.84 -28.44 17.82
N SER A 327 -61.41 -28.80 16.66
CA SER A 327 -62.45 -27.99 16.03
C SER A 327 -63.78 -28.08 16.80
N SER A 328 -64.69 -27.14 16.52
CA SER A 328 -66.10 -27.26 16.91
C SER A 328 -66.69 -28.58 16.41
N ILE A 329 -67.61 -29.16 17.20
CA ILE A 329 -68.31 -30.41 16.91
C ILE A 329 -69.48 -30.10 15.95
N PHE A 330 -69.59 -30.89 14.86
CA PHE A 330 -70.73 -30.89 13.94
C PHE A 330 -71.42 -32.25 13.95
#